data_AF-A0A927LP57-F1
#
_entry.id   AF-A0A927LP57-F1
#
_cell.length_a   1.000
_cell.length_b   1.000
_cell.length_c   1.000
_cell.angle_alpha   90.00
_cell.angle_beta   90.00
_cell.angle_gamma   90.00
#
_symmetry.space_group_name_H-M   'P 1'
#
loop_
_entity.id
_entity.type
_entity.pdbx_description
1 polymer ?
#
loop_
_entity_poly.entity_id
_entity_poly.type
_entity_poly.pdbx_seq_one_letter_code
_entity_poly.pdbx_strand_id
1 'polypeptide(L)'
;MSLETAAKQIDELAIRDQADSINLRILSLSSSDQLSIHGLLDPGTLEYITMNRVRFTFDDAVKEHIVWACYRNQEWSDALLLKLIKEYKQDPYVALESIIINAVTRDQVTKEQIDLILQHGPDNDGLRRQIYFWSVRNQLETRHVLSTAGIQTLQRVRGYDLLIRALDERLINEADLELFQKPEAGERDRKQKEKLYAKAIGYKGS
;
A
#
# COMPACT_ATOMS: atom_id res chain seq x y z
N MET A 1 0.89 33.32 12.86
CA MET A 1 2.16 32.56 12.90
C MET A 1 2.12 31.58 11.75
N SER A 2 3.14 31.51 10.90
CA SER A 2 3.10 30.62 9.72
C SER A 2 3.31 29.16 10.13
N LEU A 3 2.83 28.22 9.30
CA LEU A 3 2.97 26.79 9.54
C LEU A 3 4.45 26.36 9.56
N GLU A 4 5.28 26.96 8.71
CA GLU A 4 6.73 26.71 8.67
C GLU A 4 7.43 27.17 9.96
N THR A 5 6.97 28.27 10.54
CA THR A 5 7.48 28.75 11.84
C THR A 5 7.07 27.81 12.97
N ALA A 6 5.87 27.23 12.89
CA ALA A 6 5.44 26.21 13.83
C ALA A 6 6.25 24.92 13.70
N ALA A 7 6.47 24.43 12.47
CA ALA A 7 7.28 23.24 12.21
C ALA A 7 8.70 23.37 12.79
N LYS A 8 9.43 24.45 12.46
CA LYS A 8 10.78 24.68 12.99
C LYS A 8 10.86 24.67 14.51
N GLN A 9 9.85 25.26 15.18
CA GLN A 9 9.81 25.24 16.63
C GLN A 9 9.52 23.84 17.17
N ILE A 10 8.64 23.07 16.53
CA ILE A 10 8.43 21.66 16.88
C ILE A 10 9.73 20.86 16.73
N ASP A 11 10.49 21.09 15.67
CA ASP A 11 11.78 20.42 15.45
C ASP A 11 12.79 20.75 16.56
N GLU A 12 12.93 22.03 16.93
CA GLU A 12 13.79 22.45 18.05
C GLU A 12 13.36 21.83 19.40
N LEU A 13 12.06 21.69 19.64
CA LEU A 13 11.51 21.07 20.84
C LEU A 13 11.75 19.56 20.86
N ALA A 14 11.71 18.89 19.71
CA ALA A 14 11.98 17.45 19.59
C ALA A 14 13.43 17.11 19.94
N ILE A 15 14.39 17.94 19.49
CA ILE A 15 15.81 17.81 19.87
C ILE A 15 16.00 17.88 21.39
N ARG A 16 15.14 18.63 22.09
CA ARG A 16 15.19 18.85 23.55
C ARG A 16 14.29 17.90 24.34
N ASP A 17 13.67 16.90 23.70
CA ASP A 17 12.71 15.96 24.31
C ASP A 17 11.52 16.64 25.02
N GLN A 18 11.04 17.78 24.49
CA GLN A 18 9.98 18.58 25.10
C GLN A 18 8.58 18.20 24.59
N ALA A 19 8.16 16.95 24.81
CA ALA A 19 6.89 16.40 24.31
C ALA A 19 5.65 17.25 24.65
N ASP A 20 5.52 17.75 25.87
CA ASP A 20 4.37 18.58 26.28
C ASP A 20 4.30 19.88 25.47
N SER A 21 5.45 20.48 25.18
CA SER A 21 5.54 21.71 24.38
C SER A 21 5.20 21.45 22.91
N ILE A 22 5.63 20.31 22.37
CA ILE A 22 5.25 19.87 21.02
C ILE A 22 3.73 19.67 20.95
N ASN A 23 3.16 19.00 21.94
CA ASN A 23 1.73 18.71 22.01
C ASN A 23 0.90 20.00 22.03
N LEU A 24 1.23 20.94 22.91
CA LEU A 24 0.60 22.27 22.96
C LEU A 24 0.74 23.00 21.62
N ARG A 25 1.91 22.90 20.98
CA ARG A 25 2.16 23.59 19.73
C ARG A 25 1.32 23.04 18.59
N ILE A 26 1.24 21.72 18.43
CA ILE A 26 0.38 21.09 17.42
C ILE A 26 -1.09 21.42 17.70
N LEU A 27 -1.55 21.29 18.95
CA LEU A 27 -2.93 21.59 19.33
C LEU A 27 -3.34 23.06 19.11
N SER A 28 -2.37 23.99 19.11
CA SER A 28 -2.63 25.40 18.82
C SER A 28 -2.84 25.71 17.34
N LEU A 29 -2.53 24.77 16.43
CA LEU A 29 -2.75 24.92 15.00
C LEU A 29 -4.21 24.66 14.63
N SER A 30 -4.63 25.18 13.47
CA SER A 30 -5.94 24.81 12.90
C SER A 30 -5.98 23.32 12.56
N SER A 31 -7.17 22.69 12.52
CA SER A 31 -7.29 21.26 12.21
C SER A 31 -6.66 20.89 10.85
N SER A 32 -6.79 21.75 9.85
CA SER A 32 -6.17 21.56 8.53
C SER A 32 -4.64 21.60 8.61
N ASP A 33 -4.09 22.52 9.41
CA ASP A 33 -2.66 22.67 9.63
C ASP A 33 -2.09 21.50 10.43
N GLN A 34 -2.81 21.00 11.43
CA GLN A 34 -2.42 19.81 12.20
C GLN A 34 -2.27 18.60 11.28
N LEU A 35 -3.23 18.37 10.38
CA LEU A 35 -3.16 17.25 9.43
C LEU A 35 -2.02 17.42 8.41
N SER A 36 -1.59 18.65 8.14
CA SER A 36 -0.57 18.97 7.12
C SER A 36 0.84 19.13 7.68
N ILE A 37 1.00 19.30 9.00
CA ILE A 37 2.29 19.67 9.62
C ILE A 37 3.40 18.66 9.32
N HIS A 38 3.05 17.38 9.21
CA HIS A 38 3.99 16.29 8.90
C HIS A 38 4.79 16.52 7.61
N GLY A 39 4.28 17.32 6.66
CA GLY A 39 4.98 17.65 5.43
C GLY A 39 6.16 18.63 5.61
N LEU A 40 6.28 19.25 6.79
CA LEU A 40 7.28 20.27 7.08
C LEU A 40 8.23 19.90 8.22
N LEU A 41 7.95 18.83 8.97
CA LEU A 41 8.78 18.38 10.08
C LEU A 41 10.03 17.64 9.57
N ASP A 42 11.13 17.79 10.28
CA ASP A 42 12.36 17.09 9.97
C ASP A 42 12.23 15.57 10.25
N PRO A 43 12.98 14.71 9.52
CA PRO A 43 12.90 13.26 9.72
C PRO A 43 13.13 12.80 11.17
N GLY A 44 14.05 13.45 11.88
CA GLY A 44 14.31 13.16 13.30
C GLY A 44 13.12 13.47 14.20
N THR A 45 12.37 14.53 13.89
CA THR A 45 11.14 14.90 14.60
C THR A 45 10.01 13.93 14.32
N LEU A 46 9.83 13.53 13.05
CA LEU A 46 8.85 12.52 12.67
C LEU A 46 9.12 11.19 13.39
N GLU A 47 10.38 10.76 13.45
CA GLU A 47 10.78 9.55 14.19
C GLU A 47 10.54 9.72 15.69
N TYR A 48 10.96 10.85 16.28
CA TYR A 48 10.76 11.14 17.70
C TYR A 48 9.27 11.05 18.07
N ILE A 49 8.39 11.71 17.33
CA ILE A 49 6.94 11.68 17.58
C ILE A 49 6.39 10.27 17.37
N THR A 50 6.79 9.56 16.32
CA THR A 50 6.31 8.19 16.03
C THR A 50 6.67 7.20 17.13
N MET A 51 7.91 7.26 17.65
CA MET A 51 8.39 6.41 18.74
C MET A 51 7.77 6.76 20.09
N ASN A 52 7.37 8.02 20.27
CA ASN A 52 6.81 8.54 21.52
C ASN A 52 5.31 8.84 21.43
N ARG A 53 4.60 8.30 20.42
CA ARG A 53 3.22 8.68 20.07
C ARG A 53 2.23 8.66 21.24
N VAL A 54 2.43 7.75 22.20
CA VAL A 54 1.61 7.61 23.42
C VAL A 54 1.71 8.82 24.37
N ARG A 55 2.78 9.63 24.27
CA ARG A 55 2.97 10.86 25.05
C ARG A 55 2.16 12.04 24.51
N PHE A 56 1.59 11.92 23.31
CA PHE A 56 0.90 13.02 22.65
C PHE A 56 -0.63 12.83 22.68
N THR A 57 -1.34 13.92 22.91
CA THR A 57 -2.81 13.92 23.09
C THR A 57 -3.56 14.56 21.93
N PHE A 58 -2.87 14.98 20.87
CA PHE A 58 -3.53 15.38 19.62
C PHE A 58 -4.18 14.17 18.92
N ASP A 59 -5.05 14.47 17.97
CA ASP A 59 -5.93 13.50 17.31
C ASP A 59 -5.18 12.36 16.64
N ASP A 60 -5.76 11.16 16.65
CA ASP A 60 -5.13 9.97 16.07
C ASP A 60 -4.94 10.09 14.55
N ALA A 61 -5.79 10.82 13.83
CA ALA A 61 -5.56 11.08 12.41
C ALA A 61 -4.25 11.85 12.17
N VAL A 62 -3.92 12.82 13.05
CA VAL A 62 -2.65 13.56 12.97
C VAL A 62 -1.48 12.63 13.25
N LYS A 63 -1.60 11.75 14.26
CA LYS A 63 -0.59 10.71 14.54
C LYS A 63 -0.39 9.80 13.34
N GLU A 64 -1.46 9.32 12.70
CA GLU A 64 -1.36 8.47 11.51
C GLU A 64 -0.63 9.17 10.36
N HIS A 65 -0.91 10.45 10.10
CA HIS A 65 -0.21 11.22 9.09
C HIS A 65 1.29 11.37 9.38
N ILE A 66 1.66 11.58 10.65
CA ILE A 66 3.07 11.65 11.09
C ILE A 66 3.76 10.30 10.96
N VAL A 67 3.12 9.21 11.40
CA VAL A 67 3.64 7.84 11.27
C VAL A 67 3.85 7.47 9.81
N TRP A 68 2.88 7.78 8.95
CA TRP A 68 3.01 7.57 7.51
C TRP A 68 4.19 8.37 6.94
N ALA A 69 4.31 9.65 7.29
CA ALA A 69 5.42 10.50 6.83
C ALA A 69 6.79 10.01 7.30
N CYS A 70 6.87 9.46 8.51
CA CYS A 70 8.09 8.86 9.07
C CYS A 70 8.63 7.71 8.21
N TYR A 71 7.75 6.88 7.65
CA TYR A 71 8.13 5.65 6.94
C TYR A 71 8.07 5.73 5.41
N ARG A 72 7.24 6.59 4.82
CA ARG A 72 6.92 6.58 3.37
C ARG A 72 8.12 6.67 2.43
N ASN A 73 9.22 7.27 2.88
CA ASN A 73 10.43 7.52 2.08
C ASN A 73 11.61 6.63 2.50
N GLN A 74 11.42 5.73 3.47
CA GLN A 74 12.48 4.82 3.87
C GLN A 74 12.67 3.72 2.82
N GLU A 75 13.91 3.31 2.63
CA GLU A 75 14.23 2.20 1.75
C GLU A 75 13.66 0.90 2.33
N TRP A 76 13.01 0.12 1.46
CA TRP A 76 12.42 -1.14 1.85
C TRP A 76 13.51 -2.15 2.21
N SER A 77 13.40 -2.77 3.38
CA SER A 77 14.36 -3.75 3.90
C SER A 77 13.69 -4.69 4.91
N ASP A 78 14.33 -5.82 5.23
CA ASP A 78 13.86 -6.73 6.28
C ASP A 78 13.75 -6.02 7.63
N ALA A 79 14.71 -5.13 7.94
CA ALA A 79 14.69 -4.36 9.17
C ALA A 79 13.48 -3.42 9.25
N LEU A 80 13.15 -2.73 8.15
CA LEU A 80 11.96 -1.88 8.07
C LEU A 80 10.68 -2.71 8.20
N LEU A 81 10.57 -3.83 7.49
CA LEU A 81 9.40 -4.71 7.55
C LEU A 81 9.16 -5.21 8.98
N LEU A 82 10.21 -5.70 9.65
CA LEU A 82 10.12 -6.15 11.04
C LEU A 82 9.71 -5.03 12.00
N LYS A 83 10.21 -3.80 11.78
CA LYS A 83 9.82 -2.62 12.55
C LYS A 83 8.33 -2.31 12.36
N LEU A 84 7.85 -2.26 11.11
CA LEU A 84 6.44 -1.99 10.79
C LEU A 84 5.50 -3.06 11.39
N ILE A 85 5.85 -4.34 11.27
CA ILE A 85 5.07 -5.44 11.86
C ILE A 85 5.01 -5.32 13.38
N LYS A 86 6.14 -5.02 14.03
CA LYS A 86 6.20 -4.84 15.48
C LYS A 86 5.32 -3.67 15.94
N GLU A 87 5.39 -2.55 15.23
CA GLU A 87 4.59 -1.37 15.56
C GLU A 87 3.10 -1.59 15.32
N TYR A 88 2.72 -2.23 14.22
CA TYR A 88 1.34 -2.55 13.91
C TYR A 88 0.70 -3.46 14.95
N LYS A 89 1.46 -4.42 15.50
CA LYS A 89 0.98 -5.28 16.60
C LYS A 89 0.73 -4.52 17.90
N GLN A 90 1.39 -3.39 18.10
CA GLN A 90 1.19 -2.54 19.27
C GLN A 90 0.01 -1.60 19.05
N ASP A 91 0.01 -0.89 17.92
CA ASP A 91 -1.07 0.02 17.51
C ASP A 91 -1.37 -0.18 16.02
N PRO A 92 -2.55 -0.72 15.67
CA PRO A 92 -2.88 -1.10 14.29
C PRO A 92 -3.30 0.11 13.44
N TYR A 93 -2.38 1.05 13.23
CA TYR A 93 -2.60 2.22 12.38
C TYR A 93 -2.65 1.86 10.90
N VAL A 94 -3.62 2.45 10.19
CA VAL A 94 -3.82 2.25 8.74
C VAL A 94 -2.61 2.76 7.94
N ALA A 95 -1.91 3.76 8.49
CA ALA A 95 -0.65 4.24 7.96
C ALA A 95 0.38 3.12 7.75
N LEU A 96 0.56 2.24 8.74
CA LEU A 96 1.54 1.14 8.68
C LEU A 96 1.15 0.10 7.64
N GLU A 97 -0.14 -0.24 7.56
CA GLU A 97 -0.67 -1.13 6.52
C GLU A 97 -0.40 -0.56 5.12
N SER A 98 -0.63 0.74 4.96
CA SER A 98 -0.45 1.43 3.68
C SER A 98 1.01 1.40 3.20
N ILE A 99 1.99 1.47 4.11
CA ILE A 99 3.40 1.32 3.75
C ILE A 99 3.69 -0.09 3.24
N ILE A 100 3.21 -1.13 3.93
CA ILE A 100 3.40 -2.53 3.52
C ILE A 100 2.71 -2.80 2.17
N ILE A 101 1.46 -2.34 2.01
CA ILE A 101 0.69 -2.46 0.77
C ILE A 101 1.44 -1.80 -0.40
N ASN A 102 2.02 -0.61 -0.19
CA ASN A 102 2.78 0.08 -1.23
C ASN A 102 4.04 -0.68 -1.64
N ALA A 103 4.78 -1.26 -0.69
CA ALA A 103 5.95 -2.08 -0.99
C ALA A 103 5.59 -3.31 -1.83
N VAL A 104 4.50 -4.01 -1.48
CA VAL A 104 3.97 -5.16 -2.25
C VAL A 104 3.52 -4.73 -3.64
N THR A 105 2.83 -3.59 -3.75
CA THR A 105 2.31 -3.08 -5.02
C THR A 105 3.43 -2.66 -5.98
N ARG A 106 4.55 -2.17 -5.45
CA ARG A 106 5.73 -1.73 -6.21
C ARG A 106 6.75 -2.85 -6.46
N ASP A 107 6.41 -4.09 -6.12
CA ASP A 107 7.28 -5.25 -6.26
C ASP A 107 8.66 -5.08 -5.57
N GLN A 108 8.67 -4.35 -4.44
CA GLN A 108 9.87 -4.14 -3.62
C GLN A 108 10.10 -5.28 -2.61
N VAL A 109 9.21 -6.27 -2.58
CA VAL A 109 9.19 -7.34 -1.60
C VAL A 109 9.70 -8.66 -2.17
N THR A 110 10.44 -9.41 -1.36
CA THR A 110 10.83 -10.79 -1.69
C THR A 110 9.76 -11.80 -1.27
N LYS A 111 9.90 -13.05 -1.71
CA LYS A 111 9.01 -14.14 -1.29
C LYS A 111 9.06 -14.37 0.23
N GLU A 112 10.25 -14.34 0.80
CA GLU A 112 10.47 -14.54 2.24
C GLU A 112 9.79 -13.43 3.05
N GLN A 113 9.83 -12.19 2.54
CA GLN A 113 9.13 -11.06 3.15
C GLN A 113 7.61 -11.18 3.02
N ILE A 114 7.10 -11.68 1.89
CA ILE A 114 5.67 -11.99 1.73
C ILE A 114 5.23 -13.04 2.75
N ASP A 115 6.00 -14.11 2.94
CA ASP A 115 5.70 -15.15 3.92
C ASP A 115 5.67 -14.56 5.34
N LEU A 116 6.60 -13.65 5.66
CA LEU A 116 6.62 -12.95 6.95
C LEU A 116 5.39 -12.03 7.13
N ILE A 117 4.99 -11.31 6.09
CA ILE A 117 3.78 -10.47 6.11
C ILE A 117 2.54 -11.33 6.37
N LEU A 118 2.40 -12.49 5.70
CA LEU A 118 1.27 -13.38 5.89
C LEU A 118 1.22 -14.01 7.28
N GLN A 119 2.37 -14.25 7.91
CA GLN A 119 2.45 -14.86 9.24
C GLN A 119 2.25 -13.86 10.37
N HIS A 120 2.69 -12.62 10.20
CA HIS A 120 2.84 -11.67 11.31
C HIS A 120 2.33 -10.25 11.03
N GLY A 121 2.08 -9.90 9.77
CA GLY A 121 1.66 -8.56 9.37
C GLY A 121 0.16 -8.30 9.50
N PRO A 122 -0.31 -7.18 8.93
CA PRO A 122 -1.73 -6.85 8.88
C PRO A 122 -2.53 -7.92 8.13
N ASP A 123 -3.75 -8.17 8.57
CA ASP A 123 -4.65 -9.12 7.92
C ASP A 123 -5.90 -8.41 7.40
N ASN A 124 -5.78 -7.79 6.23
CA ASN A 124 -6.90 -7.12 5.56
C ASN A 124 -7.02 -7.53 4.09
N ASP A 125 -8.24 -7.45 3.58
CA ASP A 125 -8.58 -7.84 2.20
C ASP A 125 -7.79 -7.07 1.14
N GLY A 126 -7.44 -5.80 1.43
CA GLY A 126 -6.63 -4.96 0.56
C GLY A 126 -5.23 -5.53 0.37
N LEU A 127 -4.56 -5.89 1.45
CA LEU A 127 -3.23 -6.49 1.44
C LEU A 127 -3.25 -7.89 0.84
N ARG A 128 -4.19 -8.75 1.23
CA ARG A 128 -4.35 -10.10 0.65
C ARG A 128 -4.49 -10.04 -0.87
N ARG A 129 -5.28 -9.08 -1.38
CA ARG A 129 -5.40 -8.85 -2.82
C ARG A 129 -4.08 -8.43 -3.47
N GLN A 130 -3.32 -7.52 -2.85
CA GLN A 130 -2.04 -7.10 -3.42
C GLN A 130 -0.98 -8.20 -3.39
N ILE A 131 -0.94 -9.01 -2.34
CA ILE A 131 -0.07 -10.20 -2.28
C ILE A 131 -0.45 -11.19 -3.38
N TYR A 132 -1.74 -11.39 -3.63
CA TYR A 132 -2.19 -12.21 -4.74
C TYR A 132 -1.72 -11.65 -6.09
N PHE A 133 -1.89 -10.35 -6.33
CA PHE A 133 -1.39 -9.70 -7.55
C PHE A 133 0.12 -9.81 -7.71
N TRP A 134 0.88 -9.62 -6.62
CA TRP A 134 2.32 -9.84 -6.60
C TRP A 134 2.67 -11.29 -6.99
N SER A 135 1.97 -12.28 -6.44
CA SER A 135 2.21 -13.69 -6.78
C SER A 135 1.96 -13.99 -8.26
N VAL A 136 0.92 -13.39 -8.85
CA VAL A 136 0.60 -13.53 -10.27
C VAL A 136 1.65 -12.83 -11.14
N ARG A 137 2.13 -11.64 -10.76
CA ARG A 137 3.22 -10.97 -11.50
C ARG A 137 4.47 -11.86 -11.59
N ASN A 138 4.89 -12.46 -10.48
CA ASN A 138 6.01 -13.40 -10.45
C ASN A 138 5.78 -14.65 -11.32
N GLN A 139 4.56 -15.19 -11.34
CA GLN A 139 4.20 -16.30 -12.23
C GLN A 139 4.34 -15.90 -13.71
N LEU A 140 3.85 -14.72 -14.08
CA LEU A 140 3.95 -14.23 -15.46
C LEU A 140 5.41 -13.97 -15.88
N GLU A 141 6.22 -13.40 -14.99
CA GLU A 141 7.66 -13.18 -15.24
C GLU A 141 8.42 -14.48 -15.51
N THR A 142 8.04 -15.56 -14.82
CA THR A 142 8.60 -16.90 -15.02
C THR A 142 7.92 -17.67 -16.15
N ARG A 143 7.11 -16.99 -16.97
CA ARG A 143 6.35 -17.54 -18.11
C ARG A 143 5.43 -18.70 -17.73
N HIS A 144 4.92 -18.69 -16.51
CA HIS A 144 3.96 -19.68 -16.06
C HIS A 144 2.58 -19.38 -16.65
N VAL A 145 1.94 -20.40 -17.23
CA VAL A 145 0.58 -20.30 -17.76
C VAL A 145 -0.41 -20.19 -16.59
N LEU A 146 -1.31 -19.22 -16.65
CA LEU A 146 -2.34 -19.06 -15.62
C LEU A 146 -3.34 -20.21 -15.65
N SER A 147 -3.70 -20.73 -14.47
CA SER A 147 -4.76 -21.72 -14.34
C SER A 147 -6.15 -21.09 -14.48
N THR A 148 -7.14 -21.89 -14.88
CA THR A 148 -8.57 -21.52 -14.90
C THR A 148 -9.01 -20.84 -13.60
N ALA A 149 -8.65 -21.41 -12.45
CA ALA A 149 -8.98 -20.87 -11.13
C ALA A 149 -8.28 -19.52 -10.86
N GLY A 150 -7.04 -19.36 -11.33
CA GLY A 150 -6.31 -18.10 -11.27
C GLY A 150 -6.99 -17.01 -12.11
N ILE A 151 -7.42 -17.34 -13.33
CA ILE A 151 -8.14 -16.42 -14.21
C ILE A 151 -9.45 -15.96 -13.56
N GLN A 152 -10.26 -16.89 -13.06
CA GLN A 152 -11.52 -16.59 -12.36
C GLN A 152 -11.28 -15.72 -11.12
N THR A 153 -10.23 -16.01 -10.35
CA THR A 153 -9.86 -15.22 -9.18
C THR A 153 -9.51 -13.79 -9.58
N LEU A 154 -8.65 -13.60 -10.58
CA LEU A 154 -8.28 -12.29 -11.11
C LEU A 154 -9.51 -11.50 -11.62
N GLN A 155 -10.46 -12.14 -12.30
CA GLN A 155 -11.70 -11.48 -12.71
C GLN A 155 -12.52 -10.99 -11.50
N ARG A 156 -12.66 -11.83 -10.47
CA ARG A 156 -13.38 -11.51 -9.23
C ARG A 156 -12.74 -10.35 -8.48
N VAL A 157 -11.41 -10.34 -8.36
CA VAL A 157 -10.67 -9.31 -7.63
C VAL A 157 -10.25 -8.11 -8.50
N ARG A 158 -10.73 -8.06 -9.75
CA ARG A 158 -10.46 -7.00 -10.74
C ARG A 158 -8.98 -6.81 -11.11
N GLY A 159 -8.22 -7.90 -11.15
CA GLY A 159 -6.84 -7.95 -11.65
C GLY A 159 -6.75 -7.89 -13.18
N TYR A 160 -7.49 -7.00 -13.82
CA TYR A 160 -7.64 -6.97 -15.28
C TYR A 160 -6.33 -6.70 -16.03
N ASP A 161 -5.46 -5.86 -15.48
CA ASP A 161 -4.16 -5.56 -16.12
C ASP A 161 -3.23 -6.78 -16.17
N LEU A 162 -3.31 -7.66 -15.16
CA LEU A 162 -2.57 -8.92 -15.13
C LEU A 162 -3.13 -9.92 -16.15
N LEU A 163 -4.44 -9.97 -16.32
CA LEU A 163 -5.09 -10.78 -17.35
C LEU A 163 -4.76 -10.27 -18.76
N ILE A 164 -4.71 -8.95 -18.96
CA ILE A 164 -4.28 -8.33 -20.21
C ILE A 164 -2.83 -8.75 -20.52
N ARG A 165 -1.92 -8.62 -19.54
CA ARG A 165 -0.52 -9.03 -19.68
C ARG A 165 -0.40 -10.51 -20.03
N ALA A 166 -1.14 -11.39 -19.34
CA ALA A 166 -1.13 -12.82 -19.60
C ALA A 166 -1.62 -13.18 -21.01
N LEU A 167 -2.66 -12.51 -21.51
CA LEU A 167 -3.13 -12.67 -22.89
C LEU A 167 -2.07 -12.22 -23.91
N ASP A 168 -1.46 -11.05 -23.69
CA ASP A 168 -0.43 -10.50 -24.58
C ASP A 168 0.83 -11.38 -24.64
N GLU A 169 1.18 -12.00 -23.52
CA GLU A 169 2.35 -12.87 -23.40
C GLU A 169 2.08 -14.34 -23.76
N ARG A 170 0.87 -14.69 -24.21
CA ARG A 170 0.46 -16.08 -24.50
C ARG A 170 0.59 -17.04 -23.31
N LEU A 171 0.23 -16.58 -22.12
CA LEU A 171 0.28 -17.32 -20.85
C LEU A 171 -1.11 -17.76 -20.36
N ILE A 172 -2.01 -18.09 -21.29
CA ILE A 172 -3.36 -18.61 -21.01
C ILE A 172 -3.63 -19.80 -21.93
N ASN A 173 -4.22 -20.88 -21.41
CA ASN A 173 -4.62 -22.01 -22.24
C ASN A 173 -5.76 -21.62 -23.19
N GLU A 174 -5.76 -22.19 -24.39
CA GLU A 174 -6.81 -21.90 -25.38
C GLU A 174 -8.22 -22.24 -24.87
N ALA A 175 -8.36 -23.32 -24.10
CA ALA A 175 -9.62 -23.72 -23.49
C ALA A 175 -10.17 -22.64 -22.53
N ASP A 176 -9.28 -21.93 -21.83
CA ASP A 176 -9.66 -20.90 -20.86
C ASP A 176 -10.03 -19.57 -21.53
N LEU A 177 -9.83 -19.40 -22.84
CA LEU A 177 -10.17 -18.18 -23.56
C LEU A 177 -11.69 -17.90 -23.56
N GLU A 178 -12.52 -18.93 -23.38
CA GLU A 178 -13.98 -18.78 -23.27
C GLU A 178 -14.43 -18.04 -22.00
N LEU A 179 -13.55 -17.92 -21.00
CA LEU A 179 -13.80 -17.17 -19.77
C LEU A 179 -13.81 -15.65 -20.01
N PHE A 180 -13.30 -15.18 -21.14
CA PHE A 180 -13.32 -13.77 -21.52
C PHE A 180 -14.51 -13.55 -22.45
N GLN A 181 -15.68 -13.29 -21.89
CA GLN A 181 -16.90 -13.07 -22.64
C GLN A 181 -17.12 -11.58 -22.93
N LYS A 182 -17.86 -11.29 -24.00
CA LYS A 182 -18.28 -9.92 -24.31
C LYS A 182 -19.18 -9.43 -23.18
N PRO A 183 -18.84 -8.31 -22.50
CA PRO A 183 -19.65 -7.84 -21.39
C PRO A 183 -21.00 -7.28 -21.87
N GLU A 184 -22.00 -7.39 -21.01
CA GLU A 184 -23.34 -6.88 -21.27
C GLU A 184 -23.42 -5.35 -21.12
N ALA A 185 -24.48 -4.77 -21.68
CA ALA A 185 -24.76 -3.35 -21.50
C ALA A 185 -25.01 -3.05 -20.01
N GLY A 186 -24.28 -2.07 -19.47
CA GLY A 186 -24.39 -1.69 -18.05
C GLY A 186 -23.59 -2.56 -17.08
N GLU A 187 -22.87 -3.57 -17.56
CA GLU A 187 -22.05 -4.41 -16.69
C GLU A 187 -20.93 -3.61 -16.01
N ARG A 188 -20.62 -3.96 -14.76
CA ARG A 188 -19.53 -3.36 -14.01
C ARG A 188 -18.19 -3.63 -14.71
N ASP A 189 -17.34 -2.60 -14.74
CA ASP A 189 -16.01 -2.65 -15.36
C ASP A 189 -16.03 -2.98 -16.86
N ARG A 190 -17.17 -2.70 -17.56
CA ARG A 190 -17.39 -2.97 -18.99
C ARG A 190 -16.18 -2.65 -19.86
N LYS A 191 -15.61 -1.45 -19.73
CA LYS A 191 -14.45 -1.01 -20.54
C LYS A 191 -13.24 -1.95 -20.41
N GLN A 192 -12.97 -2.47 -19.22
CA GLN A 192 -11.85 -3.39 -19.01
C GLN A 192 -12.18 -4.79 -19.52
N LYS A 193 -13.41 -5.26 -19.31
CA LYS A 193 -13.89 -6.55 -19.85
C LYS A 193 -13.93 -6.57 -21.38
N GLU A 194 -14.29 -5.46 -22.03
CA GLU A 194 -14.23 -5.31 -23.48
C GLU A 194 -12.80 -5.45 -24.02
N LYS A 195 -11.82 -4.86 -23.33
CA LYS A 195 -10.40 -5.01 -23.70
C LYS A 195 -9.94 -6.46 -23.59
N LEU A 196 -10.32 -7.14 -22.51
CA LEU A 196 -10.00 -8.56 -22.32
C LEU A 196 -10.63 -9.44 -23.41
N TYR A 197 -11.92 -9.24 -23.70
CA TYR A 197 -12.62 -9.94 -24.76
C TYR A 197 -11.95 -9.75 -26.13
N ALA A 198 -11.63 -8.50 -26.48
CA ALA A 198 -10.96 -8.19 -27.74
C ALA A 198 -9.59 -8.89 -27.86
N LYS A 199 -8.79 -8.89 -26.79
CA LYS A 199 -7.50 -9.60 -26.76
C LYS A 199 -7.66 -11.12 -26.86
N ALA A 200 -8.63 -11.70 -26.16
CA ALA A 200 -8.91 -13.13 -26.24
C ALA A 200 -9.36 -13.59 -27.63
N ILE A 201 -10.10 -12.76 -28.39
CA ILE A 201 -10.42 -13.07 -29.80
C ILE A 201 -9.16 -12.99 -30.67
N GLY A 202 -8.36 -11.94 -30.52
CA GLY A 202 -7.10 -11.79 -31.27
C GLY A 202 -6.15 -12.96 -31.04
N TYR A 203 -6.12 -13.49 -29.81
CA TYR A 203 -5.35 -14.67 -29.43
C TYR A 203 -5.60 -15.88 -30.33
N LYS A 204 -6.87 -16.17 -30.65
CA LYS A 204 -7.26 -17.34 -31.47
C LYS A 204 -6.86 -17.23 -32.95
N GLY A 205 -6.56 -16.02 -33.42
CA GLY A 205 -6.23 -15.75 -34.81
C GLY A 205 -4.73 -15.69 -35.12
N SER A 206 -3.87 -16.04 -34.15
CA SER A 206 -2.41 -15.77 -34.17
C SER A 206 -1.55 -17.01 -33.95
#